data_AF-A0A6L5GTT1-F1
#
_entry.id   AF-A0A6L5GTT1-F1
#
_cell.length_a   1.000
_cell.length_b   1.000
_cell.length_c   1.000
_cell.angle_alpha   90.00
_cell.angle_beta   90.00
_cell.angle_gamma   90.00
#
_symmetry.space_group_name_H-M   'P 1'
#
loop_
_entity.id
_entity.type
_entity.pdbx_description
1 polymer ?
#
loop_
_entity_poly.entity_id
_entity_poly.type
_entity_poly.pdbx_seq_one_letter_code
_entity_poly.pdbx_strand_id
1 'polypeptide(L)'
;MTNESVTSKGTTVEKNKNVTVDLKDAYTPNQTTKKYALKVRKTENIDKKDTNKRIRGSRYAMFRWTGQIAAADAQDNALLSASLRVSNVATTAAADQKDPYARFRDLTRADITAANGWKEIVSSDTDANGEIKADSASNTDITPGIYAIMEQTPPAGYQRTANPAIIRLKEDGTKKMISNANGAAELETEGAVQFLRWRETATNVEIAKVDENGKPVKGAILAVYDKDGKLIESWTTDGTAHRITAKLIAGDT
;
A
#
# COMPACT_ATOMS: atom_id res chain seq x y z
N MET A 1 -29.19 1.46 -79.77
CA MET A 1 -27.74 1.68 -79.65
C MET A 1 -27.48 1.79 -78.15
N THR A 2 -27.18 0.68 -77.48
CA THR A 2 -25.85 0.09 -77.20
C THR A 2 -25.53 0.27 -75.72
N ASN A 3 -25.47 -0.88 -75.02
CA ASN A 3 -24.55 -1.30 -73.94
C ASN A 3 -24.47 -0.44 -72.65
N GLU A 4 -24.30 -0.97 -71.44
CA GLU A 4 -23.66 -2.22 -71.04
C GLU A 4 -24.07 -2.63 -69.62
N SER A 5 -24.02 -3.93 -69.37
CA SER A 5 -24.24 -4.59 -68.08
C SER A 5 -22.97 -4.62 -67.23
N VAL A 6 -23.07 -4.25 -65.94
CA VAL A 6 -22.12 -4.70 -64.90
C VAL A 6 -22.92 -5.29 -63.74
N THR A 7 -22.83 -6.61 -63.59
CA THR A 7 -23.30 -7.35 -62.42
C THR A 7 -22.24 -7.32 -61.32
N SER A 8 -22.57 -6.82 -60.13
CA SER A 8 -21.87 -7.17 -58.90
C SER A 8 -22.87 -7.73 -57.89
N LYS A 9 -22.63 -8.98 -57.47
CA LYS A 9 -23.41 -9.73 -56.47
C LYS A 9 -23.57 -8.91 -55.20
N GLY A 10 -24.81 -8.88 -54.71
CA GLY A 10 -25.27 -7.90 -53.74
C GLY A 10 -24.84 -8.12 -52.31
N THR A 11 -25.08 -7.09 -51.51
CA THR A 11 -25.78 -7.18 -50.23
C THR A 11 -26.47 -5.83 -50.05
N THR A 12 -27.80 -5.83 -50.03
CA THR A 12 -28.61 -4.63 -49.81
C THR A 12 -28.45 -4.16 -48.36
N VAL A 13 -28.11 -2.90 -48.18
CA VAL A 13 -28.14 -2.22 -46.87
C VAL A 13 -29.60 -1.88 -46.57
N GLU A 14 -30.25 -2.57 -45.62
CA GLU A 14 -31.55 -2.15 -45.10
C GLU A 14 -31.40 -0.98 -44.12
N LYS A 15 -32.12 0.11 -44.41
CA LYS A 15 -32.25 1.31 -43.57
C LYS A 15 -33.11 1.03 -42.33
N ASN A 16 -32.63 1.52 -41.19
CA ASN A 16 -33.35 1.99 -40.00
C ASN A 16 -34.80 1.50 -39.79
N LYS A 17 -34.96 0.44 -38.97
CA LYS A 17 -36.17 0.23 -38.18
C LYS A 17 -35.91 0.73 -36.75
N ASN A 18 -36.65 1.74 -36.32
CA ASN A 18 -36.74 2.12 -34.91
C ASN A 18 -37.39 0.96 -34.14
N VAL A 19 -36.60 0.23 -33.36
CA VAL A 19 -37.10 -0.78 -32.42
C VAL A 19 -37.21 -0.12 -31.05
N THR A 20 -38.43 0.11 -30.59
CA THR A 20 -38.72 0.45 -29.20
C THR A 20 -38.54 -0.84 -28.38
N VAL A 21 -37.45 -0.92 -27.61
CA VAL A 21 -37.24 -2.04 -26.67
C VAL A 21 -37.94 -1.68 -25.36
N ASP A 22 -39.01 -2.39 -25.04
CA ASP A 22 -39.67 -2.32 -23.74
C ASP A 22 -38.76 -2.99 -22.71
N LEU A 23 -38.10 -2.19 -21.85
CA LEU A 23 -37.02 -2.62 -20.94
C LEU A 23 -37.51 -3.41 -19.71
N LYS A 24 -38.68 -4.05 -19.76
CA LYS A 24 -39.28 -4.68 -18.56
C LYS A 24 -38.94 -6.14 -18.33
N ASP A 25 -38.30 -6.86 -19.26
CA ASP A 25 -38.03 -8.31 -19.08
C ASP A 25 -36.58 -8.75 -19.38
N ALA A 26 -35.58 -7.95 -18.99
CA ALA A 26 -34.18 -8.41 -18.97
C ALA A 26 -33.54 -8.23 -17.59
N TYR A 27 -34.23 -8.71 -16.54
CA TYR A 27 -33.58 -8.97 -15.25
C TYR A 27 -33.09 -10.43 -15.23
N THR A 28 -31.83 -10.63 -15.56
CA THR A 28 -31.08 -11.84 -15.19
C THR A 28 -30.24 -11.52 -13.95
N PRO A 29 -30.65 -11.96 -12.73
CA PRO A 29 -29.85 -11.76 -11.54
C PRO A 29 -28.70 -12.75 -11.53
N ASN A 30 -27.54 -12.36 -12.07
CA ASN A 30 -26.27 -12.92 -11.61
C ASN A 30 -25.06 -12.05 -11.97
N GLN A 31 -25.04 -10.81 -11.49
CA GLN A 31 -23.76 -10.14 -11.28
C GLN A 31 -23.26 -10.55 -9.91
N THR A 32 -22.38 -11.55 -9.84
CA THR A 32 -21.59 -11.79 -8.63
C THR A 32 -20.81 -10.52 -8.36
N THR A 33 -21.23 -9.71 -7.39
CA THR A 33 -20.52 -8.48 -7.03
C THR A 33 -19.07 -8.85 -6.70
N LYS A 34 -18.11 -8.43 -7.53
CA LYS A 34 -16.70 -8.68 -7.28
C LYS A 34 -16.35 -8.12 -5.90
N LYS A 35 -15.81 -8.99 -5.04
CA LYS A 35 -15.39 -8.60 -3.69
C LYS A 35 -13.93 -8.18 -3.72
N TYR A 36 -13.65 -6.99 -3.22
CA TYR A 36 -12.29 -6.46 -3.12
C TYR A 36 -11.87 -6.41 -1.66
N ALA A 37 -10.57 -6.61 -1.42
CA ALA A 37 -10.00 -6.50 -0.09
C ALA A 37 -8.60 -5.90 -0.13
N LEU A 38 -8.34 -5.03 0.84
CA LEU A 38 -7.02 -4.54 1.21
C LEU A 38 -6.62 -5.23 2.50
N LYS A 39 -5.43 -5.80 2.49
CA LYS A 39 -4.86 -6.49 3.64
C LYS A 39 -3.44 -6.02 3.83
N VAL A 40 -3.14 -5.57 5.04
CA VAL A 40 -1.79 -5.30 5.51
C VAL A 40 -1.50 -6.34 6.57
N ARG A 41 -0.31 -6.91 6.53
CA ARG A 41 0.16 -7.80 7.59
C ARG A 41 1.56 -7.38 7.98
N LYS A 42 1.74 -7.10 9.26
CA LYS A 42 2.95 -6.51 9.84
C LYS A 42 3.84 -7.58 10.44
N THR A 43 5.14 -7.46 10.20
CA THR A 43 6.18 -8.34 10.74
C THR A 43 7.34 -7.56 11.34
N GLU A 44 8.01 -8.19 12.30
CA GLU A 44 9.21 -7.65 12.94
C GLU A 44 10.45 -7.85 12.07
N ASN A 45 11.24 -6.79 12.00
CA ASN A 45 12.53 -6.74 11.35
C ASN A 45 13.60 -6.37 12.39
N ILE A 46 14.59 -7.23 12.57
CA ILE A 46 15.75 -6.99 13.44
C ILE A 46 16.99 -7.04 12.55
N ASP A 47 17.82 -6.01 12.59
CA ASP A 47 19.08 -5.93 11.82
C ASP A 47 18.89 -6.25 10.33
N LYS A 48 17.82 -5.70 9.73
CA LYS A 48 17.43 -5.90 8.33
C LYS A 48 17.00 -7.33 7.97
N LYS A 49 16.75 -8.19 8.96
CA LYS A 49 16.19 -9.53 8.78
C LYS A 49 14.75 -9.58 9.31
N ASP A 50 13.82 -9.96 8.45
CA ASP A 50 12.45 -10.25 8.88
C ASP A 50 12.40 -11.55 9.68
N THR A 51 11.84 -11.49 10.88
CA THR A 51 11.70 -12.63 11.79
C THR A 51 10.39 -13.40 11.56
N ASN A 52 9.53 -12.92 10.68
CA ASN A 52 8.14 -13.31 10.43
C ASN A 52 7.20 -13.18 11.64
N LYS A 53 7.69 -12.70 12.79
CA LYS A 53 6.90 -12.48 14.00
C LYS A 53 5.86 -11.38 13.74
N ARG A 54 4.59 -11.67 14.04
CA ARG A 54 3.48 -10.73 13.87
C ARG A 54 3.51 -9.64 14.92
N ILE A 55 3.21 -8.41 14.51
CA ILE A 55 3.17 -7.24 15.40
C ILE A 55 1.75 -6.71 15.52
N ARG A 56 1.21 -6.73 16.73
CA ARG A 56 -0.09 -6.15 17.12
C ARG A 56 0.06 -4.70 17.60
N GLY A 57 -0.99 -3.90 17.46
CA GLY A 57 -1.12 -2.60 18.12
C GLY A 57 -0.51 -1.42 17.36
N SER A 58 -0.03 -1.64 16.13
CA SER A 58 0.37 -0.54 15.25
C SER A 58 -0.85 0.07 14.60
N ARG A 59 -1.02 1.39 14.67
CA ARG A 59 -2.13 2.08 14.04
C ARG A 59 -1.78 2.44 12.61
N TYR A 60 -2.61 2.01 11.65
CA TYR A 60 -2.51 2.43 10.26
C TYR A 60 -3.78 3.15 9.82
N ALA A 61 -3.59 3.98 8.79
CA ALA A 61 -4.68 4.52 8.00
C ALA A 61 -4.53 4.11 6.53
N MET A 62 -5.66 3.82 5.89
CA MET A 62 -5.78 3.62 4.46
C MET A 62 -6.56 4.79 3.86
N PHE A 63 -6.00 5.37 2.81
CA PHE A 63 -6.60 6.45 2.04
C PHE A 63 -6.88 5.98 0.63
N ARG A 64 -8.00 6.40 0.09
CA ARG A 64 -8.36 6.23 -1.32
C ARG A 64 -8.20 7.54 -2.05
N TRP A 65 -7.56 7.50 -3.22
CA TRP A 65 -7.53 8.65 -4.12
C TRP A 65 -8.91 8.83 -4.77
N THR A 66 -9.46 10.05 -4.68
CA THR A 66 -10.77 10.45 -5.20
C THR A 66 -10.67 11.43 -6.37
N GLY A 67 -9.47 11.93 -6.69
CA GLY A 67 -9.27 12.78 -7.85
C GLY A 67 -9.43 12.03 -9.17
N GLN A 68 -9.63 12.78 -10.25
CA GLN A 68 -9.72 12.19 -11.59
C GLN A 68 -8.39 11.50 -11.96
N ILE A 69 -8.49 10.23 -12.31
CA ILE A 69 -7.41 9.46 -12.93
C ILE A 69 -7.66 9.54 -14.44
N ALA A 70 -6.67 9.98 -15.23
CA ALA A 70 -6.85 10.06 -16.67
C ALA A 70 -7.14 8.66 -17.22
N ALA A 71 -8.02 8.53 -18.22
CA ALA A 71 -8.45 7.23 -18.75
C ALA A 71 -7.28 6.37 -19.28
N ALA A 72 -6.15 7.00 -19.65
CA ALA A 72 -4.89 6.35 -20.03
C ALA A 72 -4.17 5.64 -18.86
N ASP A 73 -4.38 6.10 -17.62
CA ASP A 73 -3.78 5.55 -16.40
C ASP A 73 -4.63 4.39 -15.83
N ALA A 74 -5.86 4.22 -16.32
CA ALA A 74 -6.83 3.22 -15.86
C ALA A 74 -6.63 1.83 -16.49
N GLN A 75 -5.74 1.69 -17.46
CA GLN A 75 -5.39 0.40 -18.06
C GLN A 75 -3.89 0.16 -17.90
N ASP A 76 -3.50 -1.01 -17.39
CA ASP A 76 -2.11 -1.30 -16.99
C ASP A 76 -1.05 -1.24 -18.09
N ASN A 77 -1.40 -0.98 -19.37
CA ASN A 77 -0.51 -0.60 -20.47
C ASN A 77 -1.27 -0.50 -21.82
N ALA A 78 -2.46 0.11 -21.89
CA ALA A 78 -3.25 0.09 -23.12
C ALA A 78 -3.83 1.44 -23.52
N LEU A 79 -2.96 2.44 -23.71
CA LEU A 79 -3.21 3.54 -24.66
C LEU A 79 -1.89 3.94 -25.34
N LEU A 80 -1.25 2.99 -26.03
CA LEU A 80 -0.62 3.35 -27.30
C LEU A 80 -1.79 3.65 -28.26
N SER A 81 -1.91 4.92 -28.63
CA SER A 81 -2.90 5.51 -29.53
C SER A 81 -4.32 5.64 -28.97
N ALA A 82 -4.64 6.80 -28.39
CA ALA A 82 -5.36 7.86 -29.11
C ALA A 82 -5.71 9.01 -28.16
N SER A 83 -5.31 10.22 -28.57
CA SER A 83 -5.79 11.52 -28.12
C SER A 83 -5.17 12.12 -26.84
N LEU A 84 -3.96 12.69 -27.03
CA LEU A 84 -3.48 13.89 -26.35
C LEU A 84 -4.62 14.89 -26.07
N ARG A 85 -4.69 15.43 -24.85
CA ARG A 85 -4.67 16.90 -24.58
C ARG A 85 -4.16 17.17 -23.16
N VAL A 86 -3.05 17.92 -23.06
CA VAL A 86 -2.79 18.84 -21.94
C VAL A 86 -2.58 20.21 -22.56
N SER A 87 -3.47 21.15 -22.28
CA SER A 87 -3.26 22.55 -22.56
C SER A 87 -2.47 23.18 -21.41
N ASN A 88 -1.38 23.87 -21.78
CA ASN A 88 -0.69 24.94 -21.05
C ASN A 88 0.48 24.59 -20.12
N VAL A 89 1.20 23.48 -20.36
CA VAL A 89 2.56 23.33 -19.84
C VAL A 89 3.49 23.02 -21.00
N ALA A 90 4.40 23.94 -21.31
CA ALA A 90 5.48 23.71 -22.25
C ALA A 90 6.52 22.80 -21.59
N THR A 91 6.27 21.49 -21.59
CA THR A 91 7.30 20.46 -21.38
C THR A 91 7.29 19.55 -22.60
N THR A 92 8.48 19.23 -23.09
CA THR A 92 8.66 18.44 -24.31
C THR A 92 8.01 17.06 -24.15
N ALA A 93 7.18 16.70 -25.12
CA ALA A 93 6.17 15.63 -25.10
C ALA A 93 6.67 14.17 -24.95
N ALA A 94 7.93 13.92 -24.57
CA ALA A 94 8.51 12.57 -24.54
C ALA A 94 8.63 11.94 -23.13
N ALA A 95 8.52 12.73 -22.06
CA ALA A 95 8.75 12.24 -20.69
C ALA A 95 7.46 11.85 -19.93
N ASP A 96 6.32 12.46 -20.25
CA ASP A 96 5.06 12.26 -19.51
C ASP A 96 4.20 11.08 -19.99
N GLN A 97 4.67 10.35 -21.01
CA GLN A 97 3.91 9.26 -21.64
C GLN A 97 4.29 7.85 -21.11
N LYS A 98 5.26 7.75 -20.18
CA LYS A 98 5.90 6.47 -19.82
C LYS A 98 5.53 5.93 -18.43
N ASP A 99 5.06 6.74 -17.50
CA ASP A 99 4.67 6.29 -16.15
C ASP A 99 3.44 7.06 -15.62
N PRO A 100 2.22 6.50 -15.79
CA PRO A 100 0.99 7.14 -15.30
C PRO A 100 0.90 7.28 -13.78
N TYR A 101 1.83 6.66 -13.03
CA TYR A 101 1.86 6.70 -11.57
C TYR A 101 2.96 7.60 -10.99
N ALA A 102 3.72 8.30 -11.83
CA ALA A 102 4.86 9.12 -11.39
C ALA A 102 4.49 10.11 -10.27
N ARG A 103 3.33 10.80 -10.38
CA ARG A 103 2.83 11.74 -9.38
C ARG A 103 2.59 11.16 -7.99
N PHE A 104 2.53 9.83 -7.86
CA PHE A 104 2.28 9.14 -6.61
C PHE A 104 3.54 8.53 -5.97
N ARG A 105 4.68 8.44 -6.68
CA ARG A 105 5.84 7.67 -6.20
C ARG A 105 6.51 8.31 -4.98
N ASP A 106 6.54 9.64 -4.95
CA ASP A 106 7.29 10.41 -3.95
C ASP A 106 6.37 11.11 -2.93
N LEU A 107 5.09 10.68 -2.84
CA LEU A 107 4.17 11.26 -1.87
C LEU A 107 4.61 10.92 -0.44
N THR A 108 4.68 11.96 0.37
CA THR A 108 4.90 11.86 1.81
C THR A 108 3.57 11.73 2.56
N ARG A 109 3.65 11.41 3.85
CA ARG A 109 2.48 11.49 4.74
C ARG A 109 1.85 12.88 4.73
N ALA A 110 2.66 13.94 4.70
CA ALA A 110 2.17 15.32 4.68
C ALA A 110 1.34 15.59 3.42
N ASP A 111 1.83 15.15 2.25
CA ASP A 111 1.14 15.33 0.98
C ASP A 111 -0.23 14.65 0.96
N ILE A 112 -0.32 13.42 1.49
CA ILE A 112 -1.59 12.69 1.58
C ILE A 112 -2.56 13.38 2.53
N THR A 113 -2.09 13.84 3.69
CA THR A 113 -2.95 14.46 4.70
C THR A 113 -3.44 15.86 4.32
N ALA A 114 -2.67 16.60 3.51
CA ALA A 114 -3.01 17.97 3.12
C ALA A 114 -3.82 18.05 1.81
N ALA A 115 -3.81 17.00 0.97
CA ALA A 115 -4.41 17.04 -0.35
C ALA A 115 -5.90 16.64 -0.36
N ASN A 116 -6.73 17.50 -0.97
CA ASN A 116 -8.18 17.29 -1.14
C ASN A 116 -8.56 16.03 -1.96
N GLY A 117 -7.60 15.37 -2.59
CA GLY A 117 -7.83 14.18 -3.41
C GLY A 117 -7.70 12.86 -2.65
N TRP A 118 -7.38 12.85 -1.35
CA TRP A 118 -7.29 11.62 -0.56
C TRP A 118 -8.40 11.57 0.49
N LYS A 119 -9.20 10.50 0.45
CA LYS A 119 -10.23 10.20 1.45
C LYS A 119 -9.73 9.10 2.37
N GLU A 120 -9.67 9.35 3.68
CA GLU A 120 -9.45 8.28 4.66
C GLU A 120 -10.66 7.34 4.65
N ILE A 121 -10.41 6.03 4.49
CA ILE A 121 -11.47 5.02 4.41
C ILE A 121 -11.39 4.01 5.55
N VAL A 122 -10.21 3.84 6.17
CA VAL A 122 -9.96 2.91 7.27
C VAL A 122 -8.89 3.52 8.18
N SER A 123 -9.12 3.51 9.48
CA SER A 123 -8.09 3.77 10.50
C SER A 123 -8.27 2.79 11.65
N SER A 124 -7.30 1.89 11.82
CA SER A 124 -7.38 0.82 12.81
C SER A 124 -6.01 0.35 13.25
N ASP A 125 -5.99 -0.36 14.37
CA ASP A 125 -4.79 -0.99 14.89
C ASP A 125 -4.64 -2.41 14.32
N THR A 126 -3.40 -2.88 14.15
CA THR A 126 -3.16 -4.28 13.78
C THR A 126 -3.73 -5.22 14.84
N ASP A 127 -4.44 -6.26 14.39
CA ASP A 127 -5.10 -7.24 15.25
C ASP A 127 -4.10 -8.22 15.91
N ALA A 128 -4.63 -9.24 16.60
CA ALA A 128 -3.80 -10.28 17.24
C ALA A 128 -2.93 -11.08 16.24
N ASN A 129 -3.26 -11.07 14.95
CA ASN A 129 -2.47 -11.69 13.88
C ASN A 129 -1.50 -10.70 13.22
N GLY A 130 -1.42 -9.47 13.72
CA GLY A 130 -0.66 -8.38 13.12
C GLY A 130 -1.25 -7.92 11.79
N GLU A 131 -2.56 -8.07 11.60
CA GLU A 131 -3.22 -7.77 10.33
C GLU A 131 -4.19 -6.60 10.45
N ILE A 132 -4.32 -5.86 9.37
CA ILE A 132 -5.44 -4.93 9.12
C ILE A 132 -6.08 -5.38 7.82
N LYS A 133 -7.40 -5.52 7.85
CA LYS A 133 -8.21 -5.94 6.70
C LYS A 133 -9.34 -4.98 6.53
N ALA A 134 -9.62 -4.63 5.28
CA ALA A 134 -10.83 -3.96 4.91
C ALA A 134 -11.31 -4.53 3.58
N ASP A 135 -12.61 -4.73 3.46
CA ASP A 135 -13.22 -5.33 2.29
C ASP A 135 -14.45 -4.55 1.82
N SER A 136 -14.83 -4.82 0.57
CA SER A 136 -15.97 -4.18 -0.06
C SER A 136 -17.33 -4.64 0.49
N ALA A 137 -17.36 -5.62 1.41
CA ALA A 137 -18.58 -6.01 2.11
C ALA A 137 -18.86 -5.09 3.31
N SER A 138 -17.80 -4.59 3.95
CA SER A 138 -17.87 -3.69 5.10
C SER A 138 -17.66 -2.22 4.74
N ASN A 139 -17.02 -1.94 3.59
CA ASN A 139 -16.74 -0.58 3.14
C ASN A 139 -16.87 -0.44 1.62
N THR A 140 -17.92 0.25 1.16
CA THR A 140 -18.21 0.45 -0.26
C THR A 140 -17.20 1.34 -0.99
N ASP A 141 -16.34 2.06 -0.27
CA ASP A 141 -15.25 2.82 -0.89
C ASP A 141 -14.12 1.91 -1.39
N ILE A 142 -14.11 0.61 -1.04
CA ILE A 142 -13.10 -0.35 -1.50
C ILE A 142 -13.48 -0.87 -2.88
N THR A 143 -13.02 -0.14 -3.90
CA THR A 143 -13.16 -0.45 -5.32
C THR A 143 -11.81 -0.39 -6.03
N PRO A 144 -11.67 -0.84 -7.28
CA PRO A 144 -10.47 -0.56 -8.08
C PRO A 144 -10.10 0.93 -8.06
N GLY A 145 -8.82 1.22 -7.95
CA GLY A 145 -8.30 2.58 -7.72
C GLY A 145 -6.93 2.62 -7.06
N ILE A 146 -6.51 3.82 -6.66
CA ILE A 146 -5.23 4.07 -5.99
C ILE A 146 -5.44 4.24 -4.49
N TYR A 147 -4.60 3.57 -3.71
CA TYR A 147 -4.64 3.58 -2.27
C TYR A 147 -3.28 3.93 -1.68
N ALA A 148 -3.28 4.73 -0.63
CA ALA A 148 -2.12 4.95 0.21
C ALA A 148 -2.36 4.29 1.58
N ILE A 149 -1.36 3.57 2.06
CA ILE A 149 -1.35 2.90 3.35
C ILE A 149 -0.20 3.52 4.14
N MET A 150 -0.48 4.08 5.31
CA MET A 150 0.55 4.70 6.13
C MET A 150 0.41 4.32 7.59
N GLU A 151 1.55 4.14 8.25
CA GLU A 151 1.60 3.96 9.69
C GLU A 151 1.41 5.31 10.39
N GLN A 152 0.37 5.39 11.23
CA GLN A 152 0.12 6.55 12.07
C GLN A 152 1.01 6.49 13.30
N THR A 153 0.99 5.38 14.05
CA THR A 153 1.78 5.16 15.25
C THR A 153 2.24 3.70 15.36
N PRO A 154 3.55 3.43 15.56
CA PRO A 154 4.04 2.09 15.81
C PRO A 154 3.72 1.67 17.27
N PRO A 155 3.87 0.37 17.60
CA PRO A 155 3.88 -0.06 18.99
C PRO A 155 5.21 0.34 19.65
N ALA A 156 5.23 0.33 20.99
CA ALA A 156 6.46 0.50 21.75
C ALA A 156 7.53 -0.53 21.31
N GLY A 157 8.80 -0.10 21.24
CA GLY A 157 9.89 -0.97 20.78
C GLY A 157 10.17 -0.94 19.28
N TYR A 158 9.40 -0.20 18.49
CA TYR A 158 9.57 -0.17 17.03
C TYR A 158 9.72 1.26 16.51
N GLN A 159 10.53 1.39 15.46
CA GLN A 159 10.66 2.64 14.73
C GLN A 159 9.38 2.88 13.93
N ARG A 160 9.02 4.15 13.74
CA ARG A 160 7.88 4.52 12.91
C ARG A 160 8.30 4.59 11.45
N THR A 161 7.55 3.99 10.55
CA THR A 161 7.78 4.18 9.12
C THR A 161 7.27 5.57 8.67
N ALA A 162 8.15 6.37 8.07
CA ALA A 162 7.84 7.76 7.69
C ALA A 162 6.98 7.86 6.42
N ASN A 163 7.22 6.99 5.43
CA ASN A 163 6.64 7.08 4.10
C ASN A 163 5.46 6.10 3.92
N PRO A 164 4.41 6.50 3.16
CA PRO A 164 3.31 5.62 2.82
C PRO A 164 3.76 4.53 1.82
N ALA A 165 3.07 3.39 1.85
CA ALA A 165 3.03 2.50 0.70
C ALA A 165 1.86 2.91 -0.18
N ILE A 166 2.07 2.93 -1.50
CA ILE A 166 1.05 3.30 -2.47
C ILE A 166 0.86 2.15 -3.44
N ILE A 167 -0.40 1.76 -3.62
CA ILE A 167 -0.78 0.64 -4.46
C ILE A 167 -1.92 1.02 -5.39
N ARG A 168 -2.01 0.31 -6.51
CA ARG A 168 -3.21 0.26 -7.34
C ARG A 168 -3.93 -1.06 -7.12
N LEU A 169 -5.19 -1.00 -6.72
CA LEU A 169 -6.12 -2.12 -6.76
C LEU A 169 -6.78 -2.16 -8.15
N LYS A 170 -6.70 -3.30 -8.83
CA LYS A 170 -7.20 -3.48 -10.19
C LYS A 170 -8.58 -4.12 -10.23
N GLU A 171 -9.21 -4.08 -11.40
CA GLU A 171 -10.51 -4.69 -11.69
C GLU A 171 -10.56 -6.21 -11.44
N ASP A 172 -9.43 -6.90 -11.58
CA ASP A 172 -9.29 -8.34 -11.31
C ASP A 172 -9.05 -8.66 -9.82
N GLY A 173 -8.96 -7.64 -8.95
CA GLY A 173 -8.71 -7.78 -7.51
C GLY A 173 -7.23 -7.88 -7.12
N THR A 174 -6.32 -7.95 -8.09
CA THR A 174 -4.88 -7.89 -7.85
C THR A 174 -4.42 -6.46 -7.56
N LYS A 175 -3.26 -6.34 -6.93
CA LYS A 175 -2.63 -5.09 -6.52
C LYS A 175 -1.32 -4.93 -7.28
N LYS A 176 -1.00 -3.68 -7.65
CA LYS A 176 0.29 -3.28 -8.18
C LYS A 176 0.93 -2.30 -7.21
N MET A 177 2.20 -2.53 -6.88
CA MET A 177 2.99 -1.62 -6.05
C MET A 177 3.39 -0.39 -6.88
N ILE A 178 3.21 0.81 -6.32
CA ILE A 178 3.63 2.08 -6.91
C ILE A 178 4.77 2.69 -6.08
N SER A 179 4.60 2.75 -4.76
CA SER A 179 5.64 3.18 -3.81
C SER A 179 5.67 2.25 -2.61
N ASN A 180 6.85 1.79 -2.23
CA ASN A 180 7.03 0.68 -1.30
C ASN A 180 7.43 1.14 0.11
N ALA A 181 7.04 2.36 0.51
CA ALA A 181 7.39 2.94 1.81
C ALA A 181 8.91 2.91 2.07
N ASN A 182 9.72 3.28 1.08
CA ASN A 182 11.19 3.17 1.11
C ASN A 182 11.72 1.77 1.44
N GLY A 183 11.03 0.72 0.98
CA GLY A 183 11.41 -0.67 1.20
C GLY A 183 10.83 -1.31 2.46
N ALA A 184 10.03 -0.58 3.27
CA ALA A 184 9.34 -1.18 4.41
C ALA A 184 8.17 -2.08 3.99
N ALA A 185 7.61 -1.89 2.79
CA ALA A 185 6.42 -2.59 2.34
C ALA A 185 6.63 -3.37 1.03
N GLU A 186 6.09 -4.58 0.94
CA GLU A 186 6.18 -5.44 -0.24
C GLU A 186 4.84 -6.14 -0.50
N LEU A 187 4.51 -6.39 -1.77
CA LEU A 187 3.36 -7.24 -2.10
C LEU A 187 3.78 -8.70 -2.06
N GLU A 188 3.04 -9.49 -1.30
CA GLU A 188 3.18 -10.94 -1.23
C GLU A 188 1.84 -11.60 -1.57
N THR A 189 1.92 -12.84 -2.03
CA THR A 189 0.76 -13.66 -2.33
C THR A 189 0.82 -14.94 -1.51
N GLU A 190 -0.27 -15.26 -0.83
CA GLU A 190 -0.46 -16.52 -0.10
C GLU A 190 -1.75 -17.17 -0.62
N GLY A 191 -1.61 -18.26 -1.37
CA GLY A 191 -2.73 -18.84 -2.12
C GLY A 191 -3.33 -17.84 -3.10
N ALA A 192 -4.64 -17.61 -3.01
CA ALA A 192 -5.37 -16.64 -3.83
C ALA A 192 -5.36 -15.20 -3.25
N VAL A 193 -4.76 -14.99 -2.07
CA VAL A 193 -4.81 -13.70 -1.38
C VAL A 193 -3.49 -12.97 -1.57
N GLN A 194 -3.56 -11.82 -2.24
CA GLN A 194 -2.45 -10.87 -2.27
C GLN A 194 -2.64 -9.80 -1.18
N PHE A 195 -1.59 -9.53 -0.43
CA PHE A 195 -1.58 -8.56 0.67
C PHE A 195 -0.26 -7.77 0.70
N LEU A 196 -0.26 -6.68 1.47
CA LEU A 196 0.93 -5.88 1.75
C LEU A 196 1.64 -6.43 3.00
N ARG A 197 2.85 -6.96 2.84
CA ARG A 197 3.75 -7.24 3.96
C ARG A 197 4.44 -5.96 4.37
N TRP A 198 4.34 -5.59 5.64
CA TRP A 198 4.99 -4.42 6.20
C TRP A 198 6.01 -4.85 7.25
N ARG A 199 7.29 -4.57 7.00
CA ARG A 199 8.40 -4.95 7.89
C ARG A 199 8.74 -3.77 8.76
N GLU A 200 8.60 -3.92 10.07
CA GLU A 200 8.86 -2.84 11.02
C GLU A 200 10.16 -3.07 11.79
N THR A 201 11.01 -2.06 11.80
CA THR A 201 12.32 -2.13 12.45
C THR A 201 12.17 -2.04 13.96
N ALA A 202 12.49 -3.12 14.65
CA ALA A 202 12.59 -3.12 16.10
C ALA A 202 13.78 -2.25 16.54
N THR A 203 13.64 -1.53 17.64
CA THR A 203 14.79 -0.98 18.36
C THR A 203 15.68 -2.13 18.79
N ASN A 204 16.98 -1.96 18.62
CA ASN A 204 17.94 -2.99 18.96
C ASN A 204 19.21 -2.32 19.51
N VAL A 205 19.44 -2.47 20.81
CA VAL A 205 20.55 -1.83 21.52
C VAL A 205 21.37 -2.90 22.21
N GLU A 206 22.69 -2.79 22.09
CA GLU A 206 23.65 -3.66 22.77
C GLU A 206 24.42 -2.88 23.82
N ILE A 207 24.47 -3.42 25.03
CA ILE A 207 25.15 -2.80 26.17
C ILE A 207 26.19 -3.77 26.68
N ALA A 208 27.46 -3.41 26.52
CA ALA A 208 28.59 -4.15 27.04
C ALA A 208 29.21 -3.38 28.22
N LYS A 209 29.38 -4.05 29.37
CA LYS A 209 30.11 -3.48 30.50
C LYS A 209 31.57 -3.88 30.43
N VAL A 210 32.44 -2.89 30.27
CA VAL A 210 33.90 -3.07 30.25
C VAL A 210 34.60 -2.27 31.37
N ASP A 211 35.84 -2.65 31.68
CA ASP A 211 36.77 -1.90 32.52
C ASP A 211 37.49 -0.79 31.71
N GLU A 212 38.39 -0.04 32.34
CA GLU A 212 39.17 1.02 31.69
C GLU A 212 40.09 0.53 30.57
N ASN A 213 40.36 -0.78 30.51
CA ASN A 213 41.17 -1.44 29.50
C ASN A 213 40.31 -2.11 28.40
N GLY A 214 38.98 -1.96 28.46
CA GLY A 214 38.05 -2.59 27.52
C GLY A 214 37.76 -4.07 27.79
N LYS A 215 38.20 -4.64 28.93
CA LYS A 215 37.90 -6.04 29.27
C LYS A 215 36.49 -6.17 29.86
N PRO A 216 35.73 -7.23 29.50
CA PRO A 216 34.39 -7.41 30.03
C PRO A 216 34.34 -7.58 31.55
N VAL A 217 33.37 -6.94 32.19
CA VAL A 217 33.15 -7.01 33.65
C VAL A 217 31.95 -7.90 33.94
N LYS A 218 32.12 -8.89 34.83
CA LYS A 218 31.06 -9.82 35.28
C LYS A 218 30.53 -9.44 36.65
N GLY A 219 29.26 -9.77 36.92
CA GLY A 219 28.62 -9.61 38.22
C GLY A 219 28.08 -8.21 38.53
N ALA A 220 28.18 -7.25 37.60
CA ALA A 220 27.57 -5.93 37.78
C ALA A 220 26.08 -6.00 37.47
N ILE A 221 25.24 -5.39 38.30
CA ILE A 221 23.80 -5.26 38.03
C ILE A 221 23.60 -3.96 37.25
N LEU A 222 23.03 -4.05 36.06
CA LEU A 222 22.64 -2.93 35.22
C LEU A 222 21.12 -2.85 35.12
N ALA A 223 20.61 -1.65 34.88
CA ALA A 223 19.20 -1.39 34.67
C ALA A 223 19.01 -0.23 33.69
N VAL A 224 17.97 -0.33 32.87
CA VAL A 224 17.51 0.72 31.96
C VAL A 224 16.12 1.16 32.42
N TYR A 225 15.93 2.47 32.53
CA TYR A 225 14.66 3.10 32.90
C TYR A 225 14.19 3.97 31.75
N ASP A 226 12.88 4.17 31.62
CA ASP A 226 12.33 5.17 30.72
C ASP A 226 12.46 6.58 31.31
N LYS A 227 12.10 7.60 30.52
CA LYS A 227 12.09 9.01 30.94
C LYS A 227 11.24 9.31 32.19
N ASP A 228 10.29 8.44 32.53
CA ASP A 228 9.41 8.59 33.69
C ASP A 228 9.94 7.81 34.91
N GLY A 229 11.13 7.21 34.80
CA GLY A 229 11.80 6.47 35.87
C GLY A 229 11.27 5.05 36.07
N LYS A 230 10.49 4.51 35.13
CA LYS A 230 9.99 3.13 35.19
C LYS A 230 11.03 2.17 34.64
N LEU A 231 11.27 1.08 35.37
CA LEU A 231 12.19 0.03 34.96
C LEU A 231 11.72 -0.64 33.65
N ILE A 232 12.56 -0.57 32.62
CA ILE A 232 12.36 -1.28 31.35
C ILE A 232 12.97 -2.68 31.46
N GLU A 233 14.22 -2.77 31.92
CA GLU A 233 14.98 -4.01 31.98
C GLU A 233 16.13 -3.90 32.98
N SER A 234 16.44 -5.00 33.67
CA SER A 234 17.63 -5.14 34.52
C SER A 234 18.24 -6.51 34.34
N TRP A 235 19.57 -6.57 34.39
CA TRP A 235 20.33 -7.81 34.22
C TRP A 235 21.66 -7.74 34.97
N THR A 236 22.22 -8.91 35.27
CA THR A 236 23.58 -9.05 35.79
C THR A 236 24.53 -9.33 34.63
N THR A 237 25.65 -8.61 34.55
CA THR A 237 26.63 -8.79 33.47
C THR A 237 27.31 -10.15 33.58
N ASP A 238 27.41 -10.86 32.46
CA ASP A 238 28.03 -12.20 32.38
C ASP A 238 29.39 -12.20 31.65
N GLY A 239 29.81 -11.01 31.18
CA GLY A 239 31.01 -10.80 30.38
C GLY A 239 30.74 -10.73 28.87
N THR A 240 29.48 -10.75 28.45
CA THR A 240 29.05 -10.51 27.06
C THR A 240 28.16 -9.27 26.97
N ALA A 241 27.90 -8.80 25.75
CA ALA A 241 26.98 -7.69 25.53
C ALA A 241 25.54 -8.15 25.75
N HIS A 242 24.77 -7.39 26.53
CA HIS A 242 23.34 -7.61 26.71
C HIS A 242 22.58 -6.89 25.60
N ARG A 243 21.68 -7.61 24.92
CA ARG A 243 20.89 -7.07 23.80
C ARG A 243 19.45 -6.80 24.24
N ILE A 244 19.01 -5.57 24.06
CA ILE A 244 17.63 -5.12 24.31
C ILE A 244 16.97 -4.89 22.95
N THR A 245 16.00 -5.75 22.62
CA THR A 245 15.28 -5.70 21.34
C THR A 245 13.79 -5.49 21.53
N ALA A 246 13.18 -4.64 20.70
CA ALA A 246 11.75 -4.36 20.68
C ALA A 246 11.15 -3.91 22.02
N LYS A 247 11.93 -3.20 22.85
CA LYS A 247 11.47 -2.66 24.15
C LYS A 247 11.65 -1.15 24.28
N LEU A 248 12.71 -0.60 23.69
CA LEU A 248 13.05 0.81 23.83
C LEU A 248 12.21 1.63 22.87
N ILE A 249 11.70 2.78 23.32
CA ILE A 249 10.95 3.69 22.47
C ILE A 249 11.92 4.80 22.04
N ALA A 250 12.07 4.99 20.73
CA ALA A 250 12.99 6.00 20.21
C ALA A 250 12.56 7.40 20.68
N GLY A 251 13.45 8.10 21.40
CA GLY A 251 13.19 9.44 21.94
C GLY A 251 12.55 9.49 23.33
N ASP A 252 12.28 8.33 23.95
CA ASP A 252 11.61 8.20 25.26
C ASP A 252 12.51 7.54 26.34
N THR A 253 13.80 7.36 26.03
CA THR A 253 14.83 6.77 26.88
C THR A 253 15.94 7.77 27.15
#